data_AF-A0A7X7F018-F1
#
_entry.id   AF-A0A7X7F018-F1
#
_cell.length_a   1.000
_cell.length_b   1.000
_cell.length_c   1.000
_cell.angle_alpha   90.00
_cell.angle_beta   90.00
_cell.angle_gamma   90.00
#
_symmetry.space_group_name_H-M   'P 1'
#
loop_
_entity.id
_entity.type
_entity.pdbx_description
1 polymer ?
#
loop_
_entity_poly.entity_id
_entity_poly.type
_entity_poly.pdbx_seq_one_letter_code
_entity_poly.pdbx_strand_id
1 'polypeptide(L)'
;MKGRRLASCAVALAGVALIIQGCSRAPSRVKPPSIDAKAAGAAAMAQYDANNDGKVDAAELEKAPGLKAALANLDQNNDKAVDAEEVTRRIQAWQELKTGLTPVMTTVTVGGRPLVGATVVFEPERLLGANVKSATGTTNEQGMAPMSAEGAEYPGVAPGL
;
A
#
# COMPACT_ATOMS: atom_id res chain seq x y z
N MET A 1 4.64 -46.08 -71.55
CA MET A 1 5.24 -47.29 -70.95
C MET A 1 5.67 -46.99 -69.52
N LYS A 2 5.41 -47.94 -68.62
CA LYS A 2 5.65 -47.92 -67.16
C LYS A 2 7.14 -47.94 -66.77
N GLY A 3 7.42 -47.33 -65.61
CA GLY A 3 8.43 -47.79 -64.63
C GLY A 3 9.80 -47.10 -64.73
N ARG A 4 10.58 -46.94 -63.65
CA ARG A 4 10.48 -47.48 -62.29
C ARG A 4 11.51 -46.77 -61.38
N ARG A 5 11.02 -46.26 -60.25
CA ARG A 5 11.54 -46.16 -58.86
C ARG A 5 13.05 -46.25 -58.51
N LEU A 6 13.36 -45.56 -57.41
CA LEU A 6 14.45 -45.70 -56.41
C LEU A 6 15.79 -45.04 -56.84
N ALA A 7 16.54 -44.28 -56.03
CA ALA A 7 16.67 -44.27 -54.56
C ALA A 7 17.30 -42.95 -54.02
N SER A 8 16.99 -42.64 -52.75
CA SER A 8 17.86 -42.01 -51.73
C SER A 8 18.48 -40.61 -51.94
N CYS A 9 18.02 -39.63 -51.16
CA CYS A 9 18.79 -39.09 -50.03
C CYS A 9 17.93 -38.09 -49.24
N ALA A 10 17.33 -38.58 -48.15
CA ALA A 10 16.69 -37.74 -47.13
C ALA A 10 17.76 -37.31 -46.12
N VAL A 11 18.04 -36.01 -45.97
CA VAL A 11 18.67 -35.47 -44.74
C VAL A 11 18.19 -34.04 -44.47
N ALA A 12 17.30 -33.94 -43.47
CA ALA A 12 17.19 -32.90 -42.43
C ALA A 12 16.91 -31.42 -42.82
N LEU A 13 15.63 -31.12 -43.06
CA LEU A 13 15.00 -29.88 -42.59
C LEU A 13 14.55 -30.09 -41.13
N ALA A 14 15.49 -30.03 -40.18
CA ALA A 14 15.23 -30.00 -38.74
C ALA A 14 15.90 -28.74 -38.22
N GLY A 15 15.19 -27.72 -37.74
CA GLY A 15 14.30 -27.81 -36.59
C GLY A 15 14.97 -27.16 -35.39
N VAL A 16 15.34 -25.88 -35.49
CA VAL A 16 15.83 -25.07 -34.35
C VAL A 16 15.17 -23.69 -34.41
N ALA A 17 13.84 -23.67 -34.32
CA ALA A 17 13.14 -22.50 -33.81
C ALA A 17 13.07 -22.67 -32.28
N LEU A 18 14.19 -22.37 -31.62
CA LEU A 18 14.22 -22.21 -30.16
C LEU A 18 13.32 -21.03 -29.82
N ILE A 19 12.10 -21.36 -29.41
CA ILE A 19 11.12 -20.42 -28.91
C ILE A 19 11.75 -19.82 -27.65
N ILE A 20 12.31 -18.63 -27.79
CA ILE A 20 12.52 -17.67 -26.70
C ILE A 20 11.14 -17.32 -26.15
N GLN A 21 10.53 -18.24 -25.41
CA GLN A 21 9.56 -17.96 -24.35
C GLN A 21 10.36 -17.29 -23.23
N GLY A 22 10.93 -16.12 -23.54
CA GLY A 22 11.51 -15.24 -22.55
C GLY A 22 10.42 -14.91 -21.54
N CYS A 23 10.77 -14.99 -20.26
CA CYS A 23 9.95 -14.68 -19.10
C CYS A 23 9.35 -13.26 -19.21
N SER A 24 8.29 -13.09 -19.99
CA SER A 24 7.57 -11.83 -20.19
C SER A 24 6.43 -11.63 -19.21
N ARG A 25 6.21 -12.59 -18.30
CA ARG A 25 5.28 -12.48 -17.17
C ARG A 25 6.02 -12.08 -15.90
N ALA A 26 6.63 -10.90 -15.90
CA ALA A 26 6.94 -10.25 -14.63
C ALA A 26 5.61 -9.85 -13.97
N PRO A 27 5.43 -10.07 -12.65
CA PRO A 27 4.22 -9.64 -11.96
C PRO A 27 3.99 -8.14 -12.16
N SER A 28 2.74 -7.75 -12.38
CA SER A 28 2.38 -6.35 -12.61
C SER A 28 2.73 -5.50 -11.40
N ARG A 29 3.38 -4.36 -11.64
CA ARG A 29 3.72 -3.39 -10.59
C ARG A 29 2.46 -2.93 -9.85
N VAL A 30 2.45 -3.04 -8.52
CA VAL A 30 1.42 -2.42 -7.68
C VAL A 30 1.63 -0.90 -7.69
N LYS A 31 0.60 -0.16 -8.12
CA LYS A 31 0.65 1.30 -8.19
C LYS A 31 0.33 1.92 -6.82
N PRO A 32 1.00 3.02 -6.44
CA PRO A 32 0.59 3.79 -5.26
C PRO A 32 -0.86 4.29 -5.41
N PRO A 33 -1.60 4.45 -4.31
CA PRO A 33 -2.91 5.08 -4.35
C PRO A 33 -2.79 6.52 -4.85
N SER A 34 -3.79 6.98 -5.60
CA SER A 34 -3.88 8.39 -5.98
C SER A 34 -4.56 9.15 -4.84
N ILE A 35 -3.80 10.01 -4.16
CA ILE A 35 -4.30 10.87 -3.08
C ILE A 35 -4.15 12.32 -3.54
N ASP A 36 -5.18 13.15 -3.37
CA ASP A 36 -5.01 14.59 -3.59
C ASP A 36 -4.40 15.20 -2.32
N ALA A 37 -3.11 15.50 -2.37
CA ALA A 37 -2.36 15.97 -1.21
C ALA A 37 -2.92 17.27 -0.63
N LYS A 38 -3.31 18.22 -1.51
CA LYS A 38 -3.84 19.51 -1.07
C LYS A 38 -5.26 19.36 -0.51
N ALA A 39 -6.08 18.53 -1.15
CA ALA A 39 -7.40 18.23 -0.63
C ALA A 39 -7.34 17.53 0.74
N ALA A 40 -6.37 16.64 0.93
CA ALA A 40 -6.17 15.97 2.21
C ALA A 40 -5.72 16.93 3.33
N GLY A 41 -4.82 17.87 3.03
CA GLY A 41 -4.45 18.93 3.97
C GLY A 41 -5.64 19.82 4.35
N ALA A 42 -6.45 20.23 3.36
CA ALA A 42 -7.68 20.98 3.61
C ALA A 42 -8.72 20.16 4.42
N ALA A 43 -8.85 18.86 4.12
CA ALA A 43 -9.75 17.96 4.84
C ALA A 43 -9.32 17.75 6.30
N ALA A 44 -8.00 17.71 6.57
CA ALA A 44 -7.49 17.63 7.94
C ALA A 44 -7.93 18.84 8.77
N MET A 45 -7.78 20.06 8.23
CA MET A 45 -8.24 21.28 8.92
C MET A 45 -9.75 21.24 9.09
N ALA A 46 -10.51 20.98 8.02
CA ALA A 46 -11.97 20.95 8.07
C ALA A 46 -12.53 19.92 9.06
N GLN A 47 -11.79 18.84 9.33
CA GLN A 47 -12.23 17.77 10.21
C GLN A 47 -11.81 17.97 11.68
N TYR A 48 -10.65 18.57 11.92
CA TYR A 48 -10.03 18.54 13.25
C TYR A 48 -9.67 19.92 13.84
N ASP A 49 -9.42 20.95 13.02
CA ASP A 49 -9.20 22.33 13.47
C ASP A 49 -10.56 22.93 13.90
N ALA A 50 -10.93 22.66 15.15
CA ALA A 50 -12.20 23.03 15.73
C ALA A 50 -12.20 24.50 16.18
N ASN A 51 -11.03 25.01 16.57
CA ASN A 51 -10.88 26.39 17.02
C ASN A 51 -10.68 27.39 15.85
N ASN A 52 -10.45 26.90 14.62
CA ASN A 52 -10.21 27.63 13.39
C ASN A 52 -8.95 28.53 13.44
N ASP A 53 -7.89 28.07 14.10
CA ASP A 53 -6.61 28.78 14.19
C ASP A 53 -5.62 28.38 13.07
N GLY A 54 -6.02 27.47 12.19
CA GLY A 54 -5.28 27.05 11.01
C GLY A 54 -4.33 25.87 11.23
N LYS A 55 -4.42 25.21 12.39
CA LYS A 55 -3.62 24.03 12.74
C LYS A 55 -4.44 23.08 13.62
N VAL A 56 -3.98 21.84 13.71
CA VAL A 56 -4.55 20.81 14.59
C VAL A 56 -3.65 20.68 15.80
N ASP A 57 -4.06 21.26 16.93
CA ASP A 57 -3.26 21.31 18.15
C ASP A 57 -3.29 20.01 18.97
N ALA A 58 -2.57 19.96 20.08
CA ALA A 58 -2.49 18.77 20.93
C ALA A 58 -3.86 18.26 21.43
N ALA A 59 -4.82 19.15 21.71
CA ALA A 59 -6.16 18.77 22.15
C ALA A 59 -7.02 18.24 20.98
N GLU A 60 -6.83 18.80 19.79
CA GLU A 60 -7.53 18.37 18.57
C GLU A 60 -6.95 17.07 18.00
N LEU A 61 -5.64 16.86 18.12
CA LEU A 61 -4.95 15.62 17.74
C LEU A 61 -5.46 14.40 18.52
N GLU A 62 -6.03 14.56 19.71
CA GLU A 62 -6.71 13.46 20.42
C GLU A 62 -7.88 12.87 19.62
N LYS A 63 -8.47 13.65 18.70
CA LYS A 63 -9.54 13.22 17.80
C LYS A 63 -9.03 12.73 16.45
N ALA A 64 -7.73 12.85 16.19
CA ALA A 64 -7.07 12.47 14.94
C ALA A 64 -5.92 11.46 15.21
N PRO A 65 -6.22 10.19 15.52
CA PRO A 65 -5.21 9.23 15.97
C PRO A 65 -4.04 9.03 15.00
N GLY A 66 -4.28 9.04 13.69
CA GLY A 66 -3.24 8.88 12.69
C GLY A 66 -2.37 10.12 12.54
N LEU A 67 -2.96 11.33 12.55
CA LEU A 67 -2.18 12.58 12.62
C LEU A 67 -1.33 12.64 13.89
N LYS A 68 -1.92 12.28 15.05
CA LYS A 68 -1.21 12.23 16.32
C LYS A 68 -0.06 11.24 16.31
N ALA A 69 -0.29 10.02 15.80
CA ALA A 69 0.75 9.02 15.65
C ALA A 69 1.86 9.45 14.68
N ALA A 70 1.52 10.26 13.68
CA ALA A 70 2.44 10.78 12.69
C ALA A 70 3.09 12.14 13.06
N LEU A 71 2.73 12.76 14.19
CA LEU A 71 3.15 14.11 14.56
C LEU A 71 4.67 14.32 14.43
N ALA A 72 5.48 13.41 14.96
CA ALA A 72 6.94 13.50 14.90
C ALA A 72 7.51 13.51 13.46
N ASN A 73 6.73 13.05 12.47
CA ASN A 73 7.10 13.10 11.05
C ASN A 73 6.44 14.29 10.31
N LEU A 74 5.34 14.82 10.84
CA LEU A 74 4.55 15.90 10.24
C LEU A 74 5.06 17.28 10.66
N ASP A 75 5.30 17.45 11.96
CA ASP A 75 5.68 18.71 12.64
C ASP A 75 7.11 19.11 12.25
N GLN A 76 7.24 19.78 11.10
CA GLN A 76 8.53 20.21 10.57
C GLN A 76 9.00 21.50 11.24
N ASN A 77 8.06 22.32 11.71
CA ASN A 77 8.35 23.60 12.33
C ASN A 77 8.55 23.49 13.87
N ASN A 78 8.33 22.31 14.46
CA ASN A 78 8.41 21.97 15.88
C ASN A 78 7.45 22.77 16.78
N ASP A 79 6.26 23.10 16.27
CA ASP A 79 5.24 23.84 17.02
C ASP A 79 4.28 22.92 17.81
N LYS A 80 4.46 21.60 17.70
CA LYS A 80 3.64 20.55 18.33
C LYS A 80 2.19 20.51 17.84
N ALA A 81 1.92 21.07 16.68
CA ALA A 81 0.65 20.99 15.98
C ALA A 81 0.89 20.44 14.56
N VAL A 82 -0.19 20.31 13.80
CA VAL A 82 -0.12 19.92 12.38
C VAL A 82 -0.92 20.92 11.55
N ASP A 83 -0.29 21.56 10.57
CA ASP A 83 -0.99 22.41 9.61
C ASP A 83 -1.35 21.69 8.29
N ALA A 84 -2.16 22.34 7.45
CA ALA A 84 -2.59 21.78 6.16
C ALA A 84 -1.42 21.48 5.20
N GLU A 85 -0.37 22.29 5.26
CA GLU A 85 0.78 22.17 4.39
C GLU A 85 1.68 21.01 4.84
N GLU A 86 1.80 20.75 6.14
CA GLU A 86 2.49 19.58 6.69
C GLU A 86 1.85 18.26 6.24
N VAL A 87 0.51 18.19 6.30
CA VAL A 87 -0.23 17.04 5.75
C VAL A 87 0.00 16.90 4.24
N THR A 88 -0.06 18.01 3.51
CA THR A 88 0.16 18.04 2.05
C THR A 88 1.55 17.51 1.71
N ARG A 89 2.60 18.03 2.35
CA ARG A 89 3.99 17.60 2.16
C ARG A 89 4.19 16.12 2.49
N ARG A 90 3.55 15.62 3.55
CA ARG A 90 3.66 14.22 3.93
C ARG A 90 3.10 13.28 2.87
N ILE A 91 1.95 13.64 2.28
CA ILE A 91 1.34 12.85 1.21
C ILE A 91 2.17 12.94 -0.08
N GLN A 92 2.71 14.12 -0.41
CA GLN A 92 3.63 14.26 -1.54
C GLN A 92 4.86 13.36 -1.37
N ALA A 93 5.45 13.31 -0.18
CA ALA A 93 6.57 12.43 0.12
C ALA A 93 6.20 10.94 -0.10
N TRP A 94 5.00 10.50 0.26
CA TRP A 94 4.53 9.13 -0.06
C TRP A 94 4.43 8.87 -1.56
N GLN A 95 3.96 9.85 -2.33
CA GLN A 95 3.81 9.74 -3.78
C GLN A 95 5.16 9.69 -4.50
N GLU A 96 6.14 10.47 -4.01
CA GLU A 96 7.51 10.50 -4.52
C GLU A 96 8.25 9.18 -4.33
N LEU A 97 7.98 8.46 -3.23
CA LEU A 97 8.52 7.11 -2.98
C LEU A 97 8.03 6.08 -4.02
N LYS A 98 6.89 6.33 -4.67
CA LYS A 98 6.26 5.44 -5.66
C LYS A 98 6.07 3.99 -5.17
N THR A 99 5.87 3.84 -3.86
CA THR A 99 5.60 2.58 -3.17
C THR A 99 4.12 2.25 -3.26
N GLY A 100 3.78 1.11 -3.85
CA GLY A 100 2.39 0.63 -3.93
C GLY A 100 1.90 0.04 -2.62
N LEU A 101 2.68 -0.88 -2.04
CA LEU A 101 2.39 -1.57 -0.79
C LEU A 101 3.63 -1.61 0.10
N THR A 102 3.42 -1.43 1.39
CA THR A 102 4.39 -1.62 2.45
C THR A 102 3.97 -2.86 3.26
N PRO A 103 4.83 -3.88 3.42
CA PRO A 103 4.51 -5.01 4.28
C PRO A 103 4.33 -4.54 5.73
N VAL A 104 3.18 -4.87 6.33
CA VAL A 104 2.90 -4.58 7.74
C VAL A 104 2.48 -5.87 8.43
N MET A 105 3.14 -6.16 9.54
CA MET A 105 2.81 -7.24 10.45
C MET A 105 2.26 -6.66 11.73
N THR A 106 1.05 -7.04 12.10
CA THR A 106 0.41 -6.61 13.34
C THR A 106 0.43 -7.72 14.37
N THR A 107 0.83 -7.41 15.59
CA THR A 107 0.81 -8.35 16.71
C THR A 107 -0.29 -7.96 17.68
N VAL A 108 -1.18 -8.90 18.01
CA VAL A 108 -2.26 -8.71 18.98
C VAL A 108 -2.04 -9.64 20.16
N THR A 109 -2.06 -9.06 21.36
CA THR A 109 -1.93 -9.80 22.62
C THR A 109 -3.02 -9.40 23.60
N VAL A 110 -3.41 -10.33 24.48
CA VAL A 110 -4.31 -10.08 25.61
C VAL A 110 -3.65 -10.63 26.86
N GLY A 111 -3.40 -9.76 27.85
CA GLY A 111 -2.66 -10.13 29.06
C GLY A 111 -1.24 -10.65 28.78
N GLY A 112 -0.58 -10.12 27.74
CA GLY A 112 0.76 -10.53 27.31
C GLY A 112 0.83 -11.86 26.53
N ARG A 113 -0.31 -12.52 26.30
CA ARG A 113 -0.38 -13.76 25.51
C ARG A 113 -0.87 -13.48 24.08
N PRO A 114 -0.35 -14.16 23.06
CA PRO A 114 -0.87 -14.08 21.70
C PRO A 114 -2.37 -14.33 21.62
N LEU A 115 -3.10 -13.46 20.91
CA LEU A 115 -4.51 -13.67 20.62
C LEU A 115 -4.64 -14.30 19.23
N VAL A 116 -5.15 -15.54 19.15
CA VAL A 116 -5.31 -16.30 17.91
C VAL A 116 -6.70 -16.05 17.30
N GLY A 117 -6.79 -15.94 15.97
CA GLY A 117 -8.06 -15.85 15.26
C GLY A 117 -8.76 -14.50 15.34
N ALA A 118 -8.09 -13.45 15.82
CA ALA A 118 -8.63 -12.09 15.83
C ALA A 118 -8.54 -11.47 14.44
N THR A 119 -9.63 -10.86 13.98
CA THR A 119 -9.62 -10.02 12.79
C THR A 119 -9.19 -8.61 13.16
N VAL A 120 -8.11 -8.15 12.53
CA VAL A 120 -7.60 -6.78 12.64
C VAL A 120 -8.00 -6.03 11.38
N VAL A 121 -8.58 -4.84 11.54
CA VAL A 121 -8.96 -3.96 10.44
C VAL A 121 -8.24 -2.62 10.62
N PHE A 122 -7.57 -2.16 9.56
CA PHE A 122 -7.06 -0.80 9.44
C PHE A 122 -8.02 -0.01 8.57
N GLU A 123 -8.66 0.99 9.17
CA GLU A 123 -9.55 1.90 8.47
C GLU A 123 -8.79 3.20 8.16
N PRO A 124 -8.73 3.64 6.88
CA PRO A 124 -8.04 4.87 6.52
C PRO A 124 -8.75 6.08 7.11
N GLU A 125 -7.95 7.09 7.50
CA GLU A 125 -8.52 8.38 7.85
C GLU A 125 -9.23 9.01 6.65
N ARG A 126 -10.38 9.65 6.91
CA ARG A 126 -11.23 10.24 5.87
C ARG A 126 -10.49 11.26 5.00
N LEU A 127 -9.52 11.97 5.57
CA LEU A 127 -8.69 12.95 4.86
C LEU A 127 -7.90 12.34 3.70
N LEU A 128 -7.62 11.03 3.72
CA LEU A 128 -6.89 10.34 2.65
C LEU A 128 -7.75 10.04 1.41
N GLY A 129 -9.06 10.28 1.49
CA GLY A 129 -10.00 10.02 0.41
C GLY A 129 -10.26 8.53 0.14
N ALA A 130 -11.06 8.24 -0.89
CA ALA A 130 -11.58 6.88 -1.15
C ALA A 130 -10.58 5.92 -1.84
N ASN A 131 -9.40 6.43 -2.21
CA ASN A 131 -8.40 5.69 -2.98
C ASN A 131 -7.39 4.95 -2.09
N VAL A 132 -7.30 5.31 -0.81
CA VAL A 132 -6.64 4.49 0.20
C VAL A 132 -7.67 3.48 0.68
N LYS A 133 -7.39 2.19 0.47
CA LYS A 133 -8.30 1.11 0.87
C LYS A 133 -7.98 0.62 2.27
N SER A 134 -9.00 0.15 2.97
CA SER A 134 -8.83 -0.54 4.25
C SER A 134 -7.95 -1.77 4.09
N ALA A 135 -7.33 -2.21 5.18
CA ALA A 135 -6.58 -3.45 5.22
C ALA A 135 -7.09 -4.36 6.32
N THR A 136 -7.02 -5.66 6.08
CA THR A 136 -7.43 -6.68 7.06
C THR A 136 -6.35 -7.75 7.23
N GLY A 137 -6.29 -8.33 8.41
CA GLY A 137 -5.45 -9.47 8.72
C GLY A 137 -6.10 -10.32 9.80
N THR A 138 -5.83 -11.62 9.83
CA THR A 138 -6.27 -12.51 10.91
C THR A 138 -5.06 -13.05 11.64
N THR A 139 -5.09 -13.00 12.97
CA THR A 139 -3.94 -13.41 13.78
C THR A 139 -3.75 -14.93 13.82
N ASN A 140 -2.50 -15.37 13.69
CA ASN A 140 -2.10 -16.77 13.79
C ASN A 140 -1.82 -17.21 15.24
N GLU A 141 -1.25 -18.41 15.43
CA GLU A 141 -0.89 -18.97 16.74
C GLU A 141 0.07 -18.09 17.55
N GLN A 142 0.90 -17.29 16.86
CA GLN A 142 1.82 -16.32 17.45
C GLN A 142 1.17 -14.94 17.66
N GLY A 143 -0.13 -14.80 17.38
CA GLY A 143 -0.86 -13.54 17.54
C GLY A 143 -0.52 -12.52 16.45
N MET A 144 0.10 -12.98 15.35
CA MET A 144 0.57 -12.12 14.26
C MET A 144 -0.40 -12.17 13.08
N ALA A 145 -0.72 -11.00 12.54
CA ALA A 145 -1.56 -10.82 11.37
C ALA A 145 -0.76 -10.09 10.28
N PRO A 146 -0.42 -10.73 9.15
CA PRO A 146 0.00 -10.00 7.95
C PRO A 146 -1.18 -9.19 7.44
N MET A 147 -0.99 -7.88 7.29
CA MET A 147 -2.04 -6.99 6.83
C MET A 147 -2.09 -6.97 5.30
N SER A 148 -3.29 -7.03 4.74
CA SER A 148 -3.50 -6.94 3.30
C SER A 148 -4.57 -5.91 2.99
N ALA A 149 -4.25 -4.93 2.14
CA ALA A 149 -5.22 -3.98 1.62
C ALA A 149 -6.32 -4.71 0.82
N GLU A 150 -7.53 -4.16 0.88
CA GLU A 150 -8.68 -4.67 0.14
C GLU A 150 -8.37 -4.77 -1.37
N GLY A 151 -8.62 -5.95 -1.95
CA GLY A 151 -8.37 -6.21 -3.37
C GLY A 151 -6.89 -6.30 -3.76
N ALA A 152 -5.95 -6.26 -2.81
CA ALA A 152 -4.53 -6.45 -3.10
C ALA A 152 -4.21 -7.92 -3.41
N GLU A 153 -3.37 -8.14 -4.42
CA GLU A 153 -2.85 -9.46 -4.78
C GLU A 153 -1.75 -9.94 -3.82
N TYR A 154 -1.05 -8.99 -3.19
CA TYR A 154 0.07 -9.26 -2.27
C TYR A 154 -0.20 -8.63 -0.91
N PRO A 155 0.27 -9.24 0.19
CA PRO A 155 0.20 -8.63 1.52
C PRO A 155 0.93 -7.29 1.56
N GLY A 156 0.37 -6.38 2.34
CA GLY A 156 0.85 -5.03 2.53
C GLY A 156 -0.28 -4.03 2.52
N VAL A 157 0.07 -2.80 2.91
CA VAL A 157 -0.85 -1.67 2.98
C VAL A 157 -0.31 -0.50 2.18
N ALA A 158 -1.19 0.37 1.70
CA ALA A 158 -0.77 1.59 1.06
C ALA A 158 -0.04 2.51 2.06
N PRO A 159 0.93 3.34 1.61
CA PRO A 159 1.49 4.39 2.46
C PRO A 159 0.40 5.28 3.04
N GLY A 160 0.49 5.55 4.35
CA GLY A 160 -0.46 6.39 5.09
C GLY A 160 -1.60 5.64 5.78
N LEU A 161 -1.70 4.32 5.58
CA LEU A 161 -2.53 3.41 6.38
C LEU A 161 -1.71 2.81 7.53
#